data_AF-A0A947K8N3-F1
#
_entry.id   AF-A0A947K8N3-F1
#
_cell.length_a   1.000
_cell.length_b   1.000
_cell.length_c   1.000
_cell.angle_alpha   90.00
_cell.angle_beta   90.00
_cell.angle_gamma   90.00
#
_symmetry.space_group_name_H-M   'P 1'
#
loop_
_entity.id
_entity.type
_entity.pdbx_description
1 polymer ?
#
loop_
_entity_poly.entity_id
_entity_poly.type
_entity_poly.pdbx_seq_one_letter_code
_entity_poly.pdbx_strand_id
1 'polypeptide(L)'
;MIHDHLKNLHTYVGAHRHFGKVLVFLNNQNLADLAVGKSELADGIHVIVNRYKTLQPQDTFIECHRKYIDIHIMLEGSERIGICLADQCTRLTYNDAKDFQTLQGDLEFFTLRQGGFAVFFPQDGHMPQLQAGGTPEMVYKLVIKVPV
;
A
#
# COMPACT_ATOMS: atom_id res chain seq x y z
N MET A 1 0.02 -2.56 -11.14
CA MET A 1 0.35 -3.12 -9.82
C MET A 1 1.43 -4.19 -9.87
N ILE A 2 2.20 -4.34 -8.79
CA ILE A 2 3.07 -5.50 -8.51
C ILE A 2 2.59 -6.14 -7.20
N HIS A 3 2.49 -7.47 -7.11
CA HIS A 3 2.23 -8.19 -5.86
C HIS A 3 3.11 -9.43 -5.82
N ASP A 4 3.97 -9.53 -4.80
CA ASP A 4 4.92 -10.63 -4.64
C ASP A 4 5.41 -10.71 -3.18
N HIS A 5 6.30 -11.65 -2.87
CA HIS A 5 7.00 -11.73 -1.60
C HIS A 5 8.06 -10.64 -1.46
N LEU A 6 8.18 -10.06 -0.27
CA LEU A 6 9.12 -8.98 0.04
C LEU A 6 10.57 -9.32 -0.32
N LYS A 7 10.97 -10.59 -0.14
CA LYS A 7 12.31 -11.08 -0.54
C LYS A 7 12.63 -10.85 -2.02
N ASN A 8 11.61 -10.75 -2.87
CA ASN A 8 11.74 -10.54 -4.32
C ASN A 8 11.68 -9.05 -4.70
N LEU A 9 11.44 -8.11 -3.77
CA LEU A 9 11.34 -6.67 -4.10
C LEU A 9 12.57 -6.16 -4.87
N HIS A 10 13.74 -6.73 -4.60
CA HIS A 10 14.99 -6.40 -5.30
C HIS A 10 14.94 -6.63 -6.82
N THR A 11 14.11 -7.55 -7.33
CA THR A 11 13.98 -7.79 -8.78
C THR A 11 13.23 -6.66 -9.49
N TYR A 12 12.54 -5.81 -8.73
CA TYR A 12 11.72 -4.72 -9.24
C TYR A 12 12.39 -3.34 -9.12
N VAL A 13 13.65 -3.24 -8.69
CA VAL A 13 14.34 -1.94 -8.52
C VAL A 13 14.43 -1.13 -9.80
N GLY A 14 14.37 -1.77 -10.97
CA GLY A 14 14.32 -1.12 -12.27
C GLY A 14 12.96 -0.51 -12.64
N ALA A 15 11.89 -0.82 -11.90
CA ALA A 15 10.54 -0.33 -12.20
C ALA A 15 10.37 1.17 -11.88
N HIS A 16 11.17 1.71 -10.96
CA HIS A 16 11.11 3.12 -10.61
C HIS A 16 12.44 3.61 -10.00
N ARG A 17 12.85 4.84 -10.32
CA ARG A 17 14.15 5.42 -9.91
C ARG A 17 14.39 5.42 -8.40
N HIS A 18 13.32 5.48 -7.60
CA HIS A 18 13.40 5.51 -6.14
C HIS A 18 13.30 4.14 -5.47
N PHE A 19 13.00 3.06 -6.18
CA PHE A 19 12.85 1.73 -5.57
C PHE A 19 14.17 1.19 -5.01
N GLY A 20 15.31 1.57 -5.60
CA GLY A 20 16.62 1.29 -5.00
C GLY A 20 16.78 1.90 -3.60
N LYS A 21 16.31 3.13 -3.39
CA LYS A 21 16.35 3.80 -2.07
C LYS A 21 15.41 3.11 -1.07
N VAL A 22 14.24 2.68 -1.52
CA VAL A 22 13.31 1.88 -0.71
C VAL A 22 13.97 0.57 -0.25
N LEU A 23 14.64 -0.15 -1.15
CA LEU A 23 15.32 -1.39 -0.80
C LEU A 23 16.46 -1.17 0.20
N VAL A 24 17.25 -0.11 0.03
CA VAL A 24 18.31 0.27 0.97
C VAL A 24 17.73 0.59 2.34
N PHE A 25 16.62 1.31 2.42
CA PHE A 25 15.93 1.56 3.68
C PHE A 25 15.50 0.25 4.34
N LEU A 26 14.79 -0.62 3.62
CA LEU A 26 14.27 -1.88 4.17
C LEU A 26 15.38 -2.81 4.68
N ASN A 27 16.52 -2.86 3.99
CA ASN A 27 17.65 -3.71 4.37
C ASN A 27 18.43 -3.19 5.60
N ASN A 28 18.32 -1.90 5.91
CA ASN A 28 19.06 -1.24 6.99
C ASN A 28 18.21 -0.99 8.25
N GLN A 29 16.99 -1.53 8.31
CA GLN A 29 16.08 -1.35 9.42
C GLN A 29 15.68 -2.70 10.03
N ASN A 30 15.48 -2.71 11.35
CA ASN A 30 14.77 -3.82 11.98
C ASN A 30 13.27 -3.59 11.82
N LEU A 31 12.68 -4.20 10.80
CA LEU A 31 11.27 -4.01 10.45
C LEU A 31 10.30 -4.47 11.55
N ALA A 32 10.71 -5.38 12.45
CA ALA A 32 9.86 -5.87 13.53
C ALA A 32 9.57 -4.79 14.60
N ASP A 33 10.46 -3.80 14.73
CA ASP A 33 10.44 -2.84 15.85
C ASP A 33 10.21 -1.39 15.39
N LEU A 34 9.72 -1.17 14.16
CA LEU A 34 9.42 0.19 13.70
C LEU A 34 8.29 0.81 14.51
N ALA A 35 8.53 2.00 15.08
CA ALA A 35 7.52 2.75 15.79
C ALA A 35 6.35 3.15 14.85
N VAL A 36 5.12 2.99 15.35
CA VAL A 36 3.90 3.44 14.63
C VAL A 36 3.96 4.95 14.42
N GLY A 37 3.63 5.39 13.21
CA GLY A 37 3.63 6.80 12.84
C GLY A 37 4.11 7.03 11.41
N LYS A 38 4.36 8.30 11.10
CA LYS A 38 4.86 8.75 9.81
C LYS A 38 6.26 9.33 9.98
N SER A 39 7.18 8.92 9.11
CA SER A 39 8.49 9.53 8.94
C SER A 39 8.74 9.82 7.46
N GLU A 40 9.75 10.63 7.20
CA GLU A 40 10.19 10.99 5.86
C GLU A 40 11.63 10.49 5.66
N LEU A 41 11.87 9.91 4.49
CA LEU A 41 13.19 9.62 3.95
C LEU A 41 13.57 10.72 2.95
N ALA A 42 14.77 10.64 2.40
CA ALA A 42 15.19 11.56 1.35
C ALA A 42 14.27 11.52 0.11
N ASP A 43 14.31 12.60 -0.67
CA ASP A 43 13.61 12.74 -1.96
C ASP A 43 12.09 12.71 -1.86
N GLY A 44 11.52 13.10 -0.71
CA GLY A 44 10.08 13.14 -0.49
C GLY A 44 9.44 11.75 -0.37
N ILE A 45 10.22 10.70 -0.13
CA ILE A 45 9.69 9.36 0.15
C ILE A 45 9.18 9.34 1.59
N HIS A 46 7.92 8.99 1.80
CA HIS A 46 7.33 8.89 3.14
C HIS A 46 7.19 7.44 3.57
N VAL A 47 7.42 7.16 4.84
CA VAL A 47 7.29 5.85 5.45
C VAL A 47 6.21 5.93 6.52
N ILE A 48 5.15 5.14 6.35
CA ILE A 48 4.00 5.14 7.25
C ILE A 48 3.87 3.74 7.85
N VAL A 49 4.07 3.65 9.16
CA VAL A 49 4.01 2.41 9.93
C VAL A 49 2.68 2.37 10.68
N ASN A 50 1.89 1.32 10.44
CA ASN A 50 0.52 1.21 10.93
C ASN A 50 0.30 -0.10 11.70
N ARG A 51 -0.45 -0.01 12.81
CA ARG A 51 -1.08 -1.16 13.49
C ARG A 51 -2.58 -0.89 13.61
N TYR A 52 -3.40 -1.81 13.14
CA TYR A 52 -4.85 -1.69 13.22
C TYR A 52 -5.52 -3.07 13.13
N LYS A 53 -6.82 -3.10 13.38
CA LYS A 53 -7.67 -4.26 13.11
C LYS A 53 -8.30 -4.11 11.73
N THR A 54 -8.26 -5.15 10.89
CA THR A 54 -8.87 -5.10 9.56
C THR A 54 -10.37 -4.80 9.64
N LEU A 55 -10.89 -4.17 8.60
CA LEU A 55 -12.22 -3.59 8.53
C LEU A 55 -13.17 -4.44 7.68
N GLN A 56 -14.48 -4.19 7.84
CA GLN A 56 -15.48 -4.71 6.92
C GLN A 56 -15.51 -3.85 5.64
N PRO A 57 -16.04 -4.37 4.52
CA PRO A 57 -16.10 -3.62 3.27
C PRO A 57 -16.77 -2.26 3.37
N GLN A 58 -17.82 -2.11 4.18
CA GLN A 58 -18.52 -0.84 4.37
C GLN A 58 -17.74 0.23 5.16
N ASP A 59 -16.66 -0.17 5.85
CA ASP A 59 -15.87 0.72 6.71
C ASP A 59 -14.57 1.20 6.04
N THR A 60 -14.36 0.86 4.76
CA THR A 60 -13.23 1.31 3.95
C THR A 60 -13.72 1.69 2.55
N PHE A 61 -12.84 2.20 1.69
CA PHE A 61 -13.19 2.73 0.37
C PHE A 61 -12.10 2.43 -0.66
N ILE A 62 -12.47 2.51 -1.94
CA ILE A 62 -11.50 2.44 -3.04
C ILE A 62 -10.84 3.82 -3.15
N GLU A 63 -9.52 3.85 -3.11
CA GLU A 63 -8.69 5.04 -3.25
C GLU A 63 -7.72 4.94 -4.43
N CYS A 64 -7.31 6.08 -4.95
CA CYS A 64 -6.14 6.21 -5.81
C CYS A 64 -5.40 7.52 -5.57
N HIS A 65 -4.14 7.56 -6.01
CA HIS A 65 -3.19 8.64 -5.80
C HIS A 65 -2.63 9.10 -7.16
N ARG A 66 -2.19 10.34 -7.27
CA ARG A 66 -1.61 10.90 -8.51
C ARG A 66 -0.14 11.29 -8.36
N LYS A 67 0.26 11.73 -7.17
CA LYS A 67 1.62 12.23 -6.88
C LYS A 67 2.50 11.14 -6.29
N TYR A 68 1.93 10.09 -5.71
CA TYR A 68 2.65 9.00 -5.07
C TYR A 68 2.24 7.62 -5.59
N ILE A 69 3.24 6.73 -5.62
CA ILE A 69 3.11 5.27 -5.68
C ILE A 69 3.09 4.76 -4.24
N ASP A 70 2.20 3.83 -3.95
CA ASP A 70 2.10 3.20 -2.63
C ASP A 70 2.73 1.80 -2.66
N ILE A 71 3.68 1.54 -1.77
CA ILE A 71 4.27 0.23 -1.53
C ILE A 71 3.79 -0.28 -0.18
N HIS A 72 2.80 -1.17 -0.20
CA HIS A 72 2.27 -1.84 0.98
C HIS A 72 3.12 -3.06 1.29
N ILE A 73 3.59 -3.19 2.53
CA ILE A 73 4.38 -4.33 3.00
C ILE A 73 3.74 -4.86 4.29
N MET A 74 3.38 -6.13 4.30
CA MET A 74 2.76 -6.76 5.47
C MET A 74 3.84 -7.38 6.36
N LEU A 75 3.98 -6.87 7.59
CA LEU A 75 4.98 -7.31 8.56
C LEU A 75 4.42 -8.39 9.48
N GLU A 76 3.16 -8.27 9.90
CA GLU A 76 2.42 -9.28 10.67
C GLU A 76 0.95 -9.32 10.25
N GLY A 77 0.37 -10.51 10.27
CA GLY A 77 -1.04 -10.75 9.95
C GLY A 77 -1.34 -10.80 8.45
N SER A 78 -2.61 -10.59 8.11
CA SER A 78 -3.06 -10.55 6.71
C SER A 78 -4.22 -9.58 6.48
N GLU A 79 -4.26 -8.99 5.29
CA GLU A 79 -5.41 -8.22 4.83
C GLU A 79 -5.79 -8.62 3.41
N ARG A 80 -7.07 -8.50 3.09
CA ARG A 80 -7.55 -8.55 1.71
C ARG A 80 -7.48 -7.13 1.13
N ILE A 81 -7.13 -7.02 -0.14
CA ILE A 81 -7.07 -5.74 -0.85
C ILE A 81 -7.93 -5.89 -2.10
N GLY A 82 -8.90 -5.00 -2.24
CA GLY A 82 -9.66 -4.83 -3.48
C GLY A 82 -8.88 -3.98 -4.47
N ILE A 83 -8.96 -4.28 -5.76
CA ILE A 83 -8.21 -3.59 -6.81
C ILE A 83 -9.08 -3.34 -8.05
N CYS A 84 -8.92 -2.18 -8.69
CA CYS A 84 -9.52 -1.87 -9.99
C CYS A 84 -8.55 -1.09 -10.88
N LEU A 85 -8.78 -1.14 -12.19
CA LEU A 85 -8.17 -0.19 -13.11
C LEU A 85 -8.88 1.15 -12.95
N ALA A 86 -8.15 2.19 -12.52
CA ALA A 86 -8.76 3.46 -12.13
C ALA A 86 -9.42 4.22 -13.29
N ASP A 87 -9.18 3.84 -14.54
CA ASP A 87 -9.86 4.35 -15.73
C ASP A 87 -11.21 3.67 -16.03
N GLN A 88 -11.46 2.50 -15.43
CA GLN A 88 -12.75 1.79 -15.49
C GLN A 88 -13.67 2.13 -14.30
N CYS A 89 -13.12 2.81 -13.28
CA CYS A 89 -13.83 3.21 -12.08
C CYS A 89 -14.40 4.65 -12.21
N THR A 90 -15.56 4.91 -11.61
CA THR A 90 -16.11 6.25 -11.47
C THR A 90 -15.26 7.03 -10.47
N ARG A 91 -14.80 8.22 -10.87
CA ARG A 91 -13.90 9.08 -10.08
C ARG A 91 -14.68 10.16 -9.35
N LEU A 92 -14.53 10.23 -8.02
CA LEU A 92 -15.06 11.33 -7.22
C LEU A 92 -14.08 12.52 -7.17
N THR A 93 -14.34 13.53 -6.33
CA THR A 93 -13.46 14.70 -6.21
C THR A 93 -12.07 14.31 -5.71
N TYR A 94 -11.04 14.79 -6.41
CA TYR A 94 -9.65 14.63 -6.00
C TYR A 94 -9.24 15.74 -5.02
N ASN A 95 -8.62 15.35 -3.91
CA ASN A 95 -8.02 16.26 -2.94
C ASN A 95 -6.51 16.36 -3.20
N ASP A 96 -6.08 17.47 -3.79
CA ASP A 96 -4.69 17.67 -4.19
C ASP A 96 -3.71 17.77 -3.02
N ALA A 97 -4.14 18.33 -1.89
CA ALA A 97 -3.32 18.48 -0.69
C ALA A 97 -3.04 17.14 0.00
N LYS A 98 -3.97 16.19 -0.10
CA LYS A 98 -3.86 14.84 0.46
C LYS A 98 -3.39 13.80 -0.55
N ASP A 99 -3.25 14.19 -1.83
CA ASP A 99 -3.05 13.29 -2.97
C ASP A 99 -4.02 12.10 -2.95
N PHE A 100 -5.32 12.39 -2.83
CA PHE A 100 -6.32 11.36 -2.54
C PHE A 100 -7.57 11.53 -3.40
N GLN A 101 -8.01 10.45 -4.05
CA GLN A 101 -9.26 10.40 -4.79
C GLN A 101 -10.01 9.13 -4.45
N THR A 102 -11.28 9.25 -4.07
CA THR A 102 -12.17 8.09 -3.91
C THR A 102 -12.69 7.62 -5.27
N LEU A 103 -12.80 6.31 -5.43
CA LEU A 103 -13.33 5.64 -6.61
C LEU A 103 -14.57 4.80 -6.29
N GLN A 104 -15.38 4.52 -7.30
CA GLN A 104 -16.47 3.55 -7.26
C GLN A 104 -16.39 2.66 -8.50
N GLY A 105 -16.39 1.35 -8.33
CA GLY A 105 -16.35 0.39 -9.44
C GLY A 105 -16.19 -1.04 -8.94
N ASP A 106 -16.14 -1.97 -9.89
CA ASP A 106 -15.94 -3.38 -9.59
C ASP A 106 -14.51 -3.66 -9.14
N LEU A 107 -14.36 -4.59 -8.21
CA LEU A 107 -13.08 -4.94 -7.60
C LEU A 107 -12.73 -6.40 -7.85
N GLU A 108 -11.48 -6.62 -8.26
CA GLU A 108 -10.81 -7.89 -8.06
C GLU A 108 -10.15 -7.89 -6.68
N PHE A 109 -9.80 -9.07 -6.16
CA PHE A 109 -9.23 -9.16 -4.81
C PHE A 109 -8.06 -10.12 -4.73
N PHE A 110 -7.10 -9.76 -3.89
CA PHE A 110 -6.05 -10.66 -3.43
C PHE A 110 -5.84 -10.51 -1.92
N THR A 111 -5.11 -11.44 -1.32
CA THR A 111 -4.72 -11.37 0.09
C THR A 111 -3.25 -11.05 0.20
N LEU A 112 -2.94 -9.92 0.85
CA LEU A 112 -1.59 -9.57 1.25
C LEU A 112 -1.30 -10.20 2.61
N ARG A 113 -0.40 -11.18 2.62
CA ARG A 113 0.01 -11.93 3.82
C ARG A 113 1.35 -11.43 4.34
N GLN A 114 1.64 -11.69 5.61
CA GLN A 114 2.95 -11.46 6.21
C GLN A 114 4.11 -11.88 5.29
N GLY A 115 5.09 -10.99 5.12
CA GLY A 115 6.22 -11.16 4.22
C GLY A 115 5.90 -10.89 2.74
N GLY A 116 4.68 -10.46 2.41
CA GLY A 116 4.27 -10.00 1.09
C GLY A 116 4.37 -8.48 0.94
N PHE A 117 4.47 -8.01 -0.29
CA PHE A 117 4.32 -6.61 -0.65
C PHE A 117 3.40 -6.43 -1.87
N ALA A 118 2.77 -5.26 -1.97
CA ALA A 118 2.06 -4.82 -3.16
C ALA A 118 2.45 -3.36 -3.51
N VAL A 119 2.55 -3.06 -4.80
CA VAL A 119 2.82 -1.73 -5.34
C VAL A 119 1.62 -1.26 -6.13
N PHE A 120 1.08 -0.10 -5.76
CA PHE A 120 -0.02 0.58 -6.44
C PHE A 120 0.49 1.85 -7.09
N PHE A 121 0.47 1.86 -8.42
CA PHE A 121 0.79 3.03 -9.23
C PHE A 121 -0.45 3.95 -9.37
N PRO A 122 -0.32 5.18 -9.92
CA PRO A 122 -1.45 6.10 -10.05
C PRO A 122 -2.67 5.56 -10.81
N GLN A 123 -2.47 4.59 -11.70
CA GLN A 123 -3.55 3.91 -12.43
C GLN A 123 -4.23 2.77 -11.65
N ASP A 124 -3.69 2.36 -10.51
CA ASP A 124 -4.20 1.25 -9.70
C ASP A 124 -5.12 1.77 -8.59
N GLY A 125 -6.43 1.66 -8.80
CA GLY A 125 -7.40 1.85 -7.72
C GLY A 125 -7.29 0.70 -6.73
N HIS A 126 -7.29 0.99 -5.43
CA HIS A 126 -7.13 -0.03 -4.40
C HIS A 126 -7.97 0.26 -3.15
N MET A 127 -8.42 -0.80 -2.47
CA MET A 127 -9.23 -0.76 -1.26
C MET A 127 -8.54 -1.65 -0.21
N PRO A 128 -7.63 -1.07 0.59
CA PRO A 128 -6.88 -1.83 1.58
C PRO A 128 -7.69 -2.08 2.86
N GLN A 129 -7.05 -2.70 3.85
CA GLN A 129 -7.57 -2.93 5.21
C GLN A 129 -8.70 -3.95 5.34
N LEU A 130 -9.13 -4.63 4.27
CA LEU A 130 -10.24 -5.57 4.36
C LEU A 130 -9.87 -6.83 5.15
N GLN A 131 -10.82 -7.37 5.91
CA GLN A 131 -10.67 -8.68 6.53
C GLN A 131 -10.50 -9.80 5.48
N ALA A 132 -9.51 -10.67 5.66
CA ALA A 132 -9.25 -11.79 4.75
C ALA A 132 -10.11 -13.03 5.06
N GLY A 133 -10.40 -13.30 6.33
CA GLY A 133 -11.06 -14.53 6.81
C GLY A 133 -12.51 -14.35 7.30
N GLY A 134 -13.16 -13.23 6.98
CA GLY A 134 -14.51 -12.91 7.47
C GLY A 134 -14.58 -12.44 8.93
N THR A 135 -13.45 -12.44 9.64
CA THR A 135 -13.28 -11.86 10.96
C THR A 135 -12.15 -10.83 10.96
N PRO A 136 -12.26 -9.75 11.76
CA PRO A 136 -11.19 -8.78 11.89
C PRO A 136 -9.90 -9.34 12.51
N GLU A 137 -8.77 -9.13 11.84
CA GLU A 137 -7.42 -9.56 12.25
C GLU A 137 -6.58 -8.33 12.64
N MET A 138 -5.69 -8.45 13.62
CA MET A 138 -4.69 -7.41 13.90
C MET A 138 -3.58 -7.49 12.86
N VAL A 139 -3.26 -6.37 12.22
CA VAL A 139 -2.17 -6.28 11.26
C VAL A 139 -1.13 -5.27 11.70
N TYR A 140 0.12 -5.56 11.35
CA TYR A 140 1.24 -4.62 11.42
C TYR A 140 1.82 -4.48 10.03
N LYS A 141 1.76 -3.28 9.46
CA LYS A 141 2.18 -3.05 8.08
C LYS A 141 2.93 -1.74 7.92
N LEU A 142 3.65 -1.68 6.82
CA LEU A 142 4.32 -0.50 6.31
C LEU A 142 3.68 -0.07 4.99
N VAL A 143 3.50 1.24 4.82
CA VAL A 143 3.16 1.86 3.53
C VAL A 143 4.26 2.87 3.22
N ILE A 144 5.00 2.63 2.14
CA ILE A 144 6.01 3.57 1.65
C ILE A 144 5.41 4.32 0.47
N LYS A 145 5.27 5.64 0.62
CA LYS A 145 4.80 6.52 -0.46
C LYS A 145 6.01 7.06 -1.20
N VAL A 146 6.09 6.76 -2.49
CA VAL A 146 7.20 7.13 -3.38
C VAL A 146 6.70 8.15 -4.41
N PRO A 147 7.29 9.34 -4.52
CA PRO A 147 6.88 10.30 -5.55
C PRO A 147 7.01 9.72 -6.96
N VAL A 148 6.04 10.00 -7.83
CA VAL A 148 6.05 9.64 -9.26
C VAL A 148 7.17 10.37 -10.03
#